data_AF-A0A943UBU7-F1
#
_entry.id   AF-A0A943UBU7-F1
#
_cell.length_a   1.000
_cell.length_b   1.000
_cell.length_c   1.000
_cell.angle_alpha   90.00
_cell.angle_beta   90.00
_cell.angle_gamma   90.00
#
_symmetry.space_group_name_H-M   'P 1'
#
loop_
_entity.id
_entity.type
_entity.pdbx_description
1 polymer ?
#
loop_
_entity_poly.entity_id
_entity_poly.type
_entity_poly.pdbx_seq_one_letter_code
_entity_poly.pdbx_strand_id
1 'polypeptide(L)'
;MKETEQIRKAEKKDIDAAAAIYAHIHEQERTGKATIGWLPGIYPVRGTAEAALARENGCTVLRMDTNAKNAAARRLYQKLGYAEPDIGPCIFNGIPNVQLVLLEKKLT
;
A
#
# COMPACT_ATOMS: atom_id res chain seq x y z
N MET A 1 27.86 -7.33 25.97
CA MET A 1 28.08 -6.78 24.62
C MET A 1 26.75 -6.92 23.90
N LYS A 2 26.11 -5.82 23.47
CA LYS A 2 24.90 -5.94 22.64
C LYS A 2 25.38 -6.41 21.27
N GLU A 3 24.84 -7.53 20.78
CA GLU A 3 24.99 -7.92 19.38
C GLU A 3 24.69 -6.70 18.52
N THR A 4 25.64 -6.31 17.67
CA THR A 4 25.40 -5.31 16.63
C THR A 4 24.43 -5.94 15.65
N GLU A 5 23.14 -5.65 15.83
CA GLU A 5 22.10 -6.05 14.88
C GLU A 5 22.50 -5.56 13.48
N GLN A 6 22.71 -6.51 12.57
CA GLN A 6 23.19 -6.20 11.23
C GLN A 6 22.07 -5.52 10.44
N ILE A 7 22.28 -4.26 10.06
CA ILE A 7 21.33 -3.52 9.22
C ILE A 7 21.38 -4.10 7.80
N ARG A 8 20.23 -4.57 7.29
CA ARG A 8 20.06 -5.10 5.93
C ARG A 8 18.95 -4.38 5.18
N LYS A 9 18.93 -4.52 3.85
CA LYS A 9 17.79 -4.09 3.03
C LYS A 9 16.52 -4.84 3.44
N ALA A 10 15.40 -4.14 3.38
CA ALA A 10 14.08 -4.71 3.63
C ALA A 10 13.66 -5.66 2.51
N GLU A 11 12.88 -6.67 2.87
CA GLU A 11 12.27 -7.67 1.99
C GLU A 11 10.74 -7.61 2.13
N LYS A 12 10.01 -8.26 1.22
CA LYS A 12 8.54 -8.31 1.25
C LYS A 12 7.99 -8.82 2.59
N LYS A 13 8.68 -9.77 3.23
CA LYS A 13 8.29 -10.34 4.53
C LYS A 13 8.34 -9.31 5.68
N ASP A 14 9.10 -8.23 5.54
CA ASP A 14 9.27 -7.22 6.58
C ASP A 14 8.10 -6.20 6.59
N ILE A 15 7.27 -6.16 5.53
CA ILE A 15 6.18 -5.20 5.38
C ILE A 15 5.15 -5.33 6.51
N ASP A 16 4.79 -6.55 6.92
CA ASP A 16 3.79 -6.76 7.96
C ASP A 16 4.28 -6.22 9.31
N ALA A 17 5.56 -6.48 9.64
CA ALA A 17 6.18 -5.96 10.86
C ALA A 17 6.28 -4.42 10.84
N ALA A 18 6.70 -3.83 9.71
CA ALA A 18 6.77 -2.38 9.56
C ALA A 18 5.37 -1.74 9.68
N ALA A 19 4.35 -2.32 9.04
CA ALA A 19 2.98 -1.83 9.12
C ALA A 19 2.42 -1.91 10.55
N ALA A 20 2.75 -2.96 11.30
CA ALA A 20 2.36 -3.08 12.71
C ALA A 20 3.02 -2.00 13.58
N ILE A 21 4.30 -1.67 13.34
CA ILE A 21 4.99 -0.57 14.02
C ILE A 21 4.29 0.76 13.74
N TYR A 22 3.96 1.04 12.47
CA TYR A 22 3.25 2.27 12.11
C TYR A 22 1.89 2.36 12.79
N ALA A 23 1.11 1.27 12.78
CA ALA A 23 -0.19 1.22 13.44
C ALA A 23 -0.07 1.46 14.94
N HIS A 24 0.93 0.88 15.60
CA HIS A 24 1.18 1.08 17.03
C HIS A 24 1.53 2.54 17.35
N ILE A 25 2.38 3.17 16.53
CA ILE A 25 2.78 4.57 16.70
C ILE A 25 1.57 5.52 16.52
N HIS A 26 0.73 5.31 15.49
CA HIS A 26 -0.51 6.08 15.30
C HIS A 26 -1.49 5.92 16.46
N GLU A 27 -1.56 4.72 17.06
CA GLU A 27 -2.38 4.47 18.25
C GLU A 27 -1.84 5.22 19.48
N GLN A 28 -0.52 5.30 19.65
CA GLN A 28 0.09 6.10 20.72
C GLN A 28 -0.22 7.59 20.56
N GLU A 29 -0.19 8.12 19.32
CA GLU A 29 -0.60 9.50 19.06
C GLU A 29 -2.09 9.72 19.34
N ARG A 30 -2.96 8.83 18.84
CA ARG A 30 -4.41 8.88 19.07
C ARG A 30 -4.78 8.84 20.56
N THR A 31 -3.98 8.15 21.38
CA THR A 31 -4.19 8.04 22.84
C THR A 31 -3.43 9.09 23.65
N GLY A 32 -2.79 10.07 23.00
CA GLY A 32 -2.05 11.15 23.67
C GLY A 32 -0.77 10.70 24.38
N LYS A 33 -0.30 9.48 24.11
CA LYS A 33 0.94 8.93 24.68
C LYS A 33 2.19 9.37 23.93
N ALA A 34 2.02 9.83 22.69
CA ALA A 34 3.08 10.38 21.85
C ALA A 34 2.54 11.56 21.03
N THR A 35 3.44 12.40 20.53
CA THR A 35 3.15 13.38 19.47
C THR A 35 4.20 13.17 18.40
N ILE A 36 3.78 12.65 17.25
CA ILE A 36 4.71 12.22 16.18
C ILE A 36 4.64 13.16 14.97
N GLY A 37 3.64 14.05 14.92
CA GLY A 37 3.55 15.08 13.89
C GLY A 37 3.19 14.53 12.51
N TRP A 38 2.62 13.33 12.46
CA TRP A 38 2.19 12.68 11.23
C TRP A 38 0.67 12.59 11.18
N LEU A 39 0.09 12.71 9.98
CA LEU A 39 -1.35 12.55 9.83
C LEU A 39 -1.71 11.05 9.85
N PRO A 40 -2.57 10.59 10.78
CA PRO A 40 -3.01 9.20 10.82
C PRO A 40 -3.62 8.76 9.50
N GLY A 41 -3.20 7.60 9.01
CA GLY A 41 -3.67 7.05 7.74
C GLY A 41 -3.04 7.65 6.48
N ILE A 42 -2.18 8.67 6.60
CA ILE A 42 -1.45 9.26 5.45
C ILE A 42 -0.01 8.77 5.40
N TYR A 43 0.73 8.95 6.49
CA TYR A 43 2.14 8.57 6.56
C TYR A 43 2.54 8.29 8.02
N PRO A 44 3.37 7.28 8.28
CA PRO A 44 3.57 6.10 7.46
C PRO A 44 2.36 5.15 7.58
N VAL A 45 2.07 4.42 6.52
CA VAL A 45 1.08 3.33 6.49
C VAL A 45 1.67 2.13 5.73
N ARG A 46 0.97 1.00 5.71
CA ARG A 46 1.41 -0.18 4.93
C ARG A 46 1.79 0.18 3.49
N GLY A 47 0.94 0.94 2.80
CA GLY A 47 1.20 1.40 1.44
C GLY A 47 2.47 2.25 1.30
N THR A 48 2.89 2.95 2.35
CA THR A 48 4.18 3.65 2.39
C THR A 48 5.36 2.68 2.35
N ALA A 49 5.32 1.61 3.16
CA ALA A 49 6.37 0.59 3.17
C ALA A 49 6.42 -0.19 1.84
N GLU A 50 5.27 -0.54 1.28
CA GLU A 50 5.18 -1.21 -0.02
C GLU A 50 5.75 -0.34 -1.14
N ALA A 51 5.41 0.94 -1.16
CA ALA A 51 5.93 1.88 -2.15
C ALA A 51 7.45 2.13 -2.00
N ALA A 52 7.97 2.14 -0.77
CA ALA A 52 9.41 2.24 -0.53
C ALA A 52 10.14 0.99 -1.05
N LEU A 53 9.67 -0.22 -0.69
CA LEU A 53 10.26 -1.47 -1.17
C LEU A 53 10.21 -1.58 -2.70
N ALA A 54 9.12 -1.14 -3.33
CA ALA A 54 8.99 -1.14 -4.77
C ALA A 54 10.05 -0.22 -5.44
N ARG A 55 10.26 0.99 -4.92
CA ARG A 55 11.32 1.89 -5.43
C ARG A 55 12.70 1.29 -5.28
N GLU A 56 12.98 0.66 -4.14
CA GLU A 56 14.28 0.03 -3.87
C GLU A 56 14.59 -1.15 -4.79
N ASN A 57 13.54 -1.79 -5.31
CA ASN A 57 13.61 -2.84 -6.33
C ASN A 57 13.57 -2.29 -7.77
N GLY A 58 13.62 -0.97 -7.97
CA GLY A 58 13.63 -0.33 -9.29
C GLY A 58 12.27 -0.24 -9.96
N CYS A 59 11.16 -0.50 -9.25
CA CYS A 59 9.82 -0.36 -9.81
C CYS A 59 9.44 1.13 -9.93
N THR A 60 8.87 1.49 -11.08
CA THR A 60 8.41 2.86 -11.38
C THR A 60 6.91 3.05 -11.18
N VAL A 61 6.14 1.96 -11.06
CA VAL A 61 4.67 1.96 -10.98
C VAL A 61 4.17 0.85 -10.05
N LEU A 62 3.14 1.13 -9.25
CA LEU A 62 2.32 0.12 -8.57
C LEU A 62 1.10 -0.22 -9.42
N ARG A 63 0.82 -1.52 -9.58
CA ARG A 63 -0.36 -2.03 -10.30
C ARG A 63 -1.26 -2.85 -9.39
N MET A 64 -2.55 -2.68 -9.54
CA MET A 64 -3.58 -3.54 -8.95
C MET A 64 -4.81 -3.58 -9.86
N ASP A 65 -5.77 -4.42 -9.52
CA ASP A 65 -7.06 -4.46 -10.18
C ASP A 65 -8.21 -4.35 -9.17
N THR A 66 -9.38 -3.93 -9.65
CA THR A 66 -10.64 -4.05 -8.91
C THR A 66 -11.78 -4.38 -9.84
N ASN A 67 -12.86 -4.95 -9.34
CA ASN A 67 -14.04 -5.19 -10.14
C ASN A 67 -14.63 -3.86 -10.64
N ALA A 68 -15.01 -3.78 -11.91
CA ALA A 68 -15.59 -2.58 -12.52
C ALA A 68 -16.85 -2.06 -11.79
N LYS A 69 -17.59 -2.96 -11.13
CA LYS A 69 -18.77 -2.63 -10.31
C LYS A 69 -18.42 -2.01 -8.96
N ASN A 70 -17.16 -2.12 -8.50
CA ASN A 70 -16.72 -1.59 -7.21
C ASN A 70 -16.45 -0.07 -7.28
N ALA A 71 -17.51 0.70 -7.46
CA ALA A 71 -17.43 2.16 -7.58
C ALA A 71 -16.82 2.83 -6.34
N ALA A 72 -16.96 2.22 -5.15
CA ALA A 72 -16.36 2.71 -3.92
C ALA A 72 -14.83 2.62 -3.97
N ALA A 73 -14.29 1.45 -4.34
CA ALA A 73 -12.85 1.25 -4.48
C ALA A 73 -12.26 2.16 -5.56
N ARG A 74 -12.90 2.25 -6.73
CA ARG A 74 -12.44 3.13 -7.83
C ARG A 74 -12.30 4.58 -7.39
N ARG A 75 -13.33 5.14 -6.73
CA ARG A 75 -13.27 6.51 -6.16
C ARG A 75 -12.19 6.66 -5.10
N LEU A 76 -12.00 5.65 -4.25
CA LEU A 76 -10.95 5.66 -3.23
C LEU A 76 -9.56 5.69 -3.87
N TYR A 77 -9.29 4.78 -4.80
CA TYR A 77 -7.96 4.67 -5.43
C TYR A 77 -7.63 5.89 -6.29
N GLN A 78 -8.62 6.49 -6.95
CA GLN A 78 -8.45 7.78 -7.62
C GLN A 78 -7.97 8.87 -6.64
N LYS A 79 -8.60 9.00 -5.47
CA LYS A 79 -8.17 9.95 -4.42
C LYS A 79 -6.78 9.64 -3.87
N LEU A 80 -6.38 8.37 -3.88
CA LEU A 80 -5.04 7.92 -3.49
C LEU A 80 -3.99 8.10 -4.62
N GLY A 81 -4.38 8.65 -5.77
CA GLY A 81 -3.49 8.97 -6.89
C GLY A 81 -3.27 7.83 -7.89
N TYR A 82 -4.15 6.84 -7.93
CA TYR A 82 -4.16 5.83 -8.99
C TYR A 82 -4.95 6.32 -10.20
N ALA A 83 -4.47 5.98 -11.39
CA ALA A 83 -5.16 6.12 -12.67
C ALA A 83 -5.77 4.78 -13.09
N GLU A 84 -6.81 4.82 -13.92
CA GLU A 84 -7.46 3.64 -14.52
C GLU A 84 -7.05 3.51 -16.00
N PRO A 85 -5.89 2.92 -16.32
CA PRO A 85 -5.42 2.85 -17.71
C PRO A 85 -6.27 1.96 -18.62
N ASP A 86 -6.95 0.93 -18.08
CA ASP A 86 -7.70 -0.02 -18.89
C ASP A 86 -8.76 -0.80 -18.10
N ILE A 87 -9.63 -1.51 -18.82
CA ILE A 87 -10.62 -2.44 -18.29
C ILE A 87 -10.66 -3.72 -19.15
N GLY A 88 -10.55 -4.89 -18.52
CA GLY A 88 -10.49 -6.17 -19.24
C GLY A 88 -11.39 -7.26 -18.64
N PRO A 89 -11.94 -8.17 -19.48
CA PRO A 89 -12.66 -9.33 -18.98
C PRO A 89 -11.72 -10.35 -18.34
N CYS A 90 -12.18 -11.01 -17.28
CA CYS A 90 -11.53 -12.17 -16.69
C CYS A 90 -12.55 -13.22 -16.22
N ILE A 91 -12.04 -14.41 -15.91
CA ILE A 91 -12.77 -15.40 -15.12
C ILE A 91 -12.35 -15.22 -13.67
N PHE A 92 -13.26 -14.74 -12.82
CA PHE A 92 -12.98 -14.52 -11.40
C PHE A 92 -13.66 -15.60 -10.58
N ASN A 93 -12.89 -16.49 -9.94
CA ASN A 93 -13.41 -17.61 -9.13
C ASN A 93 -14.49 -18.44 -9.87
N GLY A 94 -14.26 -18.72 -11.16
CA GLY A 94 -15.20 -19.47 -12.00
C GLY A 94 -16.36 -18.65 -12.60
N ILE A 95 -16.46 -17.36 -12.27
CA ILE A 95 -17.46 -16.46 -12.87
C ILE A 95 -16.88 -15.86 -14.16
N PRO A 96 -17.42 -16.17 -15.35
CA PRO A 96 -16.92 -15.62 -16.61
C PRO A 96 -17.31 -14.15 -16.79
N ASN A 97 -16.58 -13.46 -17.66
CA ASN A 97 -16.86 -12.08 -18.11
C ASN A 97 -16.89 -11.02 -16.99
N VAL A 98 -16.19 -11.25 -15.87
CA VAL A 98 -16.00 -10.23 -14.84
C VAL A 98 -15.06 -9.16 -15.38
N GLN A 99 -15.52 -7.92 -15.42
CA GLN A 99 -14.69 -6.80 -15.85
C GLN A 99 -13.81 -6.33 -14.69
N LEU A 100 -12.50 -6.37 -14.88
CA LEU A 100 -11.52 -5.82 -13.96
C LEU A 100 -11.00 -4.49 -14.51
N VAL A 101 -11.07 -3.46 -13.69
CA VAL A 101 -10.43 -2.17 -13.93
C VAL A 101 -8.99 -2.28 -13.46
N LEU A 102 -8.05 -2.03 -14.35
CA LEU A 102 -6.63 -1.96 -14.04
C LEU A 102 -6.34 -0.60 -13.42
N LEU A 103 -5.53 -0.57 -12.37
CA LEU A 103 -5.17 0.63 -11.61
C LEU A 103 -3.65 0.79 -11.57
N GLU A 104 -3.15 1.98 -11.87
CA GLU A 104 -1.73 2.31 -11.86
C GLU A 104 -1.43 3.55 -11.03
N LYS A 105 -0.38 3.50 -10.20
CA LYS A 105 0.16 4.67 -9.51
C LYS A 105 1.66 4.77 -9.74
N LYS A 106 2.10 5.88 -10.31
CA LYS A 106 3.53 6.16 -10.48
C LYS A 106 4.21 6.31 -9.12
N LEU A 107 5.36 5.68 -8.97
CA LEU A 107 6.25 5.84 -7.83
C LEU A 107 7.24 6.95 -8.20
N THR A 108 6.88 8.19 -7.88
CA THR A 108 7.79 9.35 -7.95
C THR A 108 8.73 9.38 -6.76
#